data_AF-A0A4P8KS28-F1
#
_entry.id   AF-A0A4P8KS28-F1
#
_cell.length_a   1.000
_cell.length_b   1.000
_cell.length_c   1.000
_cell.angle_alpha   90.00
_cell.angle_beta   90.00
_cell.angle_gamma   90.00
#
_symmetry.space_group_name_H-M   'P 1'
#
loop_
_entity.id
_entity.type
_entity.pdbx_description
1 polymer ?
#
loop_
_entity_poly.entity_id
_entity_poly.type
_entity_poly.pdbx_seq_one_letter_code
_entity_poly.pdbx_strand_id
1 'polypeptide(L)'
;MRLDAKASPELLAAIYAIRSLDKTIAKMIRQQTKRVAAPETTKAMAERADTRLEHRVMVNTAVVSVSNQNVRIQSARKGRPLKGGLDPKTDWYAVEFGGKAHQLKPRNKRGYVFYPAAREMIPRLARLWIETTVRTIATAFEGKQE
;
A
#
# COMPACT_ATOMS: atom_id res chain seq x y z
N MET A 1 4.76 -1.09 13.43
CA MET A 1 3.42 -0.71 13.92
C MET A 1 2.42 -1.41 13.02
N ARG A 2 1.85 -2.52 13.50
CA ARG A 2 0.85 -3.31 12.78
C ARG A 2 -0.49 -2.69 13.15
N LEU A 3 -1.15 -2.02 12.22
CA LEU A 3 -2.49 -1.48 12.48
C LEU A 3 -3.47 -2.64 12.45
N ASP A 4 -3.85 -3.12 13.64
CA ASP A 4 -4.93 -4.09 13.78
C ASP A 4 -6.24 -3.33 13.84
N ALA A 5 -7.03 -3.39 12.78
CA ALA A 5 -8.33 -2.71 12.68
C ALA A 5 -9.36 -3.22 13.70
N LYS A 6 -9.07 -4.33 14.38
CA LYS A 6 -9.87 -4.86 15.50
C LYS A 6 -9.50 -4.26 16.85
N ALA A 7 -8.36 -3.59 16.96
CA ALA A 7 -7.88 -3.01 18.21
C ALA A 7 -8.37 -1.57 18.44
N SER A 8 -8.91 -0.91 17.40
CA SER A 8 -9.46 0.46 17.49
C SER A 8 -10.96 0.42 17.22
N PRO A 9 -11.79 0.85 18.19
CA PRO A 9 -13.26 0.94 18.04
C PRO A 9 -13.68 1.78 16.83
N GLU A 10 -12.91 2.81 16.50
CA GLU A 10 -13.17 3.75 15.41
C GLU A 10 -12.98 3.09 14.04
N LEU A 11 -11.92 2.29 13.89
CA LEU A 11 -11.68 1.47 12.70
C LEU A 11 -12.80 0.44 12.51
N LEU A 12 -13.28 -0.13 13.60
CA LEU A 12 -14.30 -1.18 13.60
C LEU A 12 -15.69 -0.60 13.27
N ALA A 13 -16.02 0.58 13.80
CA ALA A 13 -17.22 1.34 13.44
C ALA A 13 -17.23 1.74 11.96
N ALA A 14 -16.10 2.22 11.42
CA ALA A 14 -15.97 2.52 10.00
C ALA A 14 -16.17 1.27 9.13
N ILE A 15 -15.60 0.12 9.51
CA ILE A 15 -15.80 -1.16 8.80
C ILE A 15 -17.27 -1.57 8.80
N TYR A 16 -17.97 -1.46 9.93
CA TYR A 16 -19.40 -1.78 9.98
C TYR A 16 -20.24 -0.83 9.14
N ALA A 17 -19.92 0.46 9.15
CA ALA A 17 -20.62 1.43 8.33
C ALA A 17 -20.39 1.19 6.83
N ILE A 18 -19.19 0.81 6.38
CA ILE A 18 -18.98 0.40 4.97
C ILE A 18 -19.73 -0.88 4.63
N ARG A 19 -19.89 -1.79 5.59
CA ARG A 19 -20.62 -3.03 5.39
C ARG A 19 -22.12 -2.79 5.20
N SER A 20 -22.66 -1.70 5.73
CA SER A 20 -24.05 -1.28 5.50
C SER A 20 -24.25 -0.43 4.24
N LEU A 21 -23.17 0.10 3.62
CA LEU A 21 -23.23 0.83 2.36
C LEU A 21 -23.52 -0.09 1.15
N ASP A 22 -24.18 0.47 0.15
CA ASP A 22 -24.39 -0.20 -1.14
C ASP A 22 -23.04 -0.54 -1.83
N LYS A 23 -23.02 -1.66 -2.56
CA LYS A 23 -21.84 -2.18 -3.26
C LYS A 23 -21.25 -1.15 -4.24
N THR A 24 -22.08 -0.29 -4.82
CA THR A 24 -21.69 0.74 -5.79
C THR A 24 -20.88 1.84 -5.10
N ILE A 25 -21.36 2.35 -3.96
CA ILE A 25 -20.67 3.37 -3.16
C ILE A 25 -19.35 2.79 -2.63
N ALA A 26 -19.38 1.57 -2.10
CA ALA A 26 -18.17 0.89 -1.65
C ALA A 26 -17.13 0.74 -2.79
N LYS A 27 -17.58 0.47 -4.01
CA LYS A 27 -16.70 0.38 -5.19
C LYS A 27 -16.08 1.75 -5.53
N MET A 28 -16.87 2.83 -5.49
CA MET A 28 -16.36 4.19 -5.71
C MET A 28 -15.30 4.59 -4.69
N ILE A 29 -15.57 4.36 -3.39
CA ILE A 29 -14.62 4.65 -2.31
C ILE A 29 -13.30 3.92 -2.56
N ARG A 30 -13.34 2.62 -2.90
CA ARG A 30 -12.13 1.84 -3.20
C ARG A 30 -11.36 2.41 -4.40
N GLN A 31 -12.06 2.76 -5.47
CA GLN A 31 -11.43 3.31 -6.68
C GLN A 31 -10.78 4.67 -6.41
N GLN A 32 -11.46 5.55 -5.69
CA GLN A 32 -10.96 6.86 -5.32
C GLN A 32 -9.77 6.76 -4.36
N THR A 33 -9.88 5.93 -3.32
CA THR A 33 -8.76 5.64 -2.41
C THR A 33 -7.56 5.12 -3.18
N LYS A 34 -7.76 4.18 -4.11
CA LYS A 34 -6.68 3.61 -4.92
C LYS A 34 -6.01 4.66 -5.82
N ARG A 35 -6.78 5.61 -6.39
CA ARG A 35 -6.24 6.69 -7.23
C ARG A 35 -5.28 7.60 -6.47
N VAL A 36 -5.53 7.84 -5.20
CA VAL A 36 -4.65 8.67 -4.35
C VAL A 36 -3.51 7.82 -3.77
N ALA A 37 -3.82 6.64 -3.24
CA ALA A 37 -2.85 5.80 -2.53
C ALA A 37 -1.75 5.22 -3.44
N ALA A 38 -2.10 4.85 -4.67
CA ALA A 38 -1.14 4.23 -5.60
C ALA A 38 0.04 5.15 -5.95
N PRO A 39 -0.16 6.38 -6.45
CA PRO A 39 0.95 7.27 -6.78
C PRO A 39 1.76 7.68 -5.55
N GLU A 40 1.13 7.91 -4.39
CA GLU A 40 1.87 8.20 -3.15
C GLU A 40 2.75 7.03 -2.73
N THR A 41 2.28 5.80 -2.94
CA THR A 41 3.06 4.59 -2.63
C THR A 41 4.25 4.41 -3.55
N THR A 42 4.05 4.63 -4.83
CA THR A 42 5.16 4.62 -5.77
C THR A 42 6.17 5.72 -5.45
N LYS A 43 5.71 6.92 -5.08
CA LYS A 43 6.58 8.06 -4.72
C LYS A 43 7.40 7.76 -3.46
N ALA A 44 6.76 7.29 -2.39
CA ALA A 44 7.46 6.98 -1.13
C ALA A 44 8.47 5.84 -1.24
N MET A 45 8.27 4.92 -2.18
CA MET A 45 9.26 3.89 -2.54
C MET A 45 10.36 4.45 -3.45
N ALA A 46 10.02 5.34 -4.39
CA ALA A 46 10.98 5.98 -5.28
C ALA A 46 11.96 6.88 -4.52
N GLU A 47 11.50 7.61 -3.50
CA GLU A 47 12.35 8.45 -2.64
C GLU A 47 13.39 7.66 -1.83
N ARG A 48 13.17 6.35 -1.67
CA ARG A 48 14.06 5.45 -0.91
C ARG A 48 14.90 4.53 -1.78
N ALA A 49 14.59 4.44 -3.06
CA ALA A 49 15.35 3.62 -3.99
C ALA A 49 16.59 4.41 -4.42
N ASP A 50 17.77 3.90 -4.10
CA ASP A 50 19.02 4.56 -4.51
C ASP A 50 19.52 4.00 -5.84
N THR A 51 19.16 2.74 -6.14
CA THR A 51 19.69 2.02 -7.31
C THR A 51 18.63 1.82 -8.39
N ARG A 52 19.08 1.77 -9.65
CA ARG A 52 18.20 1.45 -10.79
C ARG A 52 17.56 0.07 -10.67
N LEU A 53 18.23 -0.87 -9.99
CA LEU A 53 17.70 -2.22 -9.74
C LEU A 53 16.54 -2.18 -8.74
N GLU A 54 16.68 -1.44 -7.64
CA GLU A 54 15.61 -1.19 -6.67
C GLU A 54 14.40 -0.52 -7.33
N HIS A 55 14.62 0.49 -8.17
CA HIS A 55 13.52 1.10 -8.94
C HIS A 55 12.80 0.08 -9.82
N ARG A 56 13.54 -0.77 -10.52
CA ARG A 56 12.96 -1.71 -11.47
C ARG A 56 12.26 -2.89 -10.81
N VAL A 57 12.79 -3.36 -9.69
CA VAL A 57 12.29 -4.55 -8.98
C VAL A 57 11.26 -4.21 -7.92
N MET A 58 11.40 -3.08 -7.21
CA MET A 58 10.51 -2.69 -6.10
C MET A 58 9.51 -1.62 -6.50
N VAL A 59 9.98 -0.50 -7.05
CA VAL A 59 9.15 0.69 -7.30
C VAL A 59 8.19 0.43 -8.48
N ASN A 60 8.71 -0.07 -9.60
CA ASN A 60 7.92 -0.30 -10.82
C ASN A 60 6.94 -1.48 -10.70
N THR A 61 7.11 -2.32 -9.68
CA THR A 61 6.26 -3.49 -9.41
C THR A 61 5.33 -3.25 -8.22
N ALA A 62 5.38 -2.06 -7.63
CA ALA A 62 4.55 -1.67 -6.50
C ALA A 62 3.07 -1.62 -6.91
N VAL A 63 2.23 -2.27 -6.11
CA VAL A 63 0.79 -2.35 -6.28
C VAL A 63 0.12 -2.11 -4.94
N VAL A 64 -0.84 -1.20 -4.94
CA VAL A 64 -1.76 -1.00 -3.83
C VAL A 64 -3.09 -1.67 -4.15
N SER A 65 -3.55 -2.53 -3.26
CA SER A 65 -4.86 -3.17 -3.29
C SER A 65 -5.71 -2.63 -2.15
N VAL A 66 -6.88 -2.09 -2.47
CA VAL A 66 -7.83 -1.51 -1.50
C VAL A 66 -9.07 -2.40 -1.47
N SER A 67 -9.42 -2.86 -0.28
CA SER A 67 -10.64 -3.61 0.03
C SER A 67 -11.48 -2.84 1.06
N ASN A 68 -12.71 -3.30 1.31
CA ASN A 68 -13.60 -2.75 2.33
C ASN A 68 -13.10 -2.84 3.76
N GLN A 69 -12.06 -3.64 4.00
CA GLN A 69 -11.56 -3.90 5.35
C GLN A 69 -10.09 -3.57 5.48
N ASN A 70 -9.37 -3.46 4.35
CA ASN A 70 -7.91 -3.47 4.36
C ASN A 70 -7.37 -2.71 3.15
N VAL A 71 -6.31 -1.94 3.40
CA VAL A 71 -5.40 -1.45 2.37
C VAL A 71 -4.13 -2.29 2.43
N ARG A 72 -3.78 -2.96 1.33
CA ARG A 72 -2.59 -3.80 1.22
C ARG A 72 -1.63 -3.20 0.19
N ILE A 73 -0.39 -2.99 0.59
CA ILE A 73 0.70 -2.64 -0.31
C ILE A 73 1.49 -3.91 -0.63
N GLN A 74 1.83 -4.10 -1.91
CA GLN A 74 2.64 -5.22 -2.39
C GLN A 74 3.70 -4.67 -3.35
N SER A 75 4.95 -5.08 -3.22
CA SER A 75 5.97 -4.90 -4.26
C SER A 75 6.43 -6.26 -4.76
N ALA A 76 7.14 -6.26 -5.89
CA ALA A 76 7.83 -7.39 -6.49
C ALA A 76 6.96 -8.63 -6.81
N ARG A 77 5.62 -8.53 -6.70
CA ARG A 77 4.67 -9.59 -7.09
C ARG A 77 4.28 -9.57 -8.56
N LYS A 78 4.60 -8.48 -9.25
CA LYS A 78 4.34 -8.29 -10.69
C LYS A 78 5.65 -8.00 -11.41
N GLY A 79 5.72 -8.35 -12.68
CA GLY A 79 6.90 -8.14 -13.50
C GLY A 79 7.23 -9.37 -14.32
N ARG A 80 7.98 -9.14 -15.40
CA ARG A 80 8.67 -10.19 -16.15
C ARG A 80 10.11 -10.29 -15.63
N PRO A 81 10.75 -11.46 -15.74
CA PRO A 81 12.17 -11.60 -15.46
C PRO A 81 12.99 -10.54 -16.22
N LEU A 82 14.00 -9.98 -15.54
CA LEU A 82 14.86 -8.97 -16.11
C LEU A 82 15.91 -9.61 -17.05
N LYS A 83 16.44 -8.83 -17.99
CA LYS A 83 17.60 -9.22 -18.81
C LYS A 83 18.78 -9.39 -17.85
N GLY A 84 19.14 -10.64 -17.55
CA GLY A 84 20.08 -11.01 -16.48
C GLY A 84 19.59 -12.13 -15.55
N GLY A 85 18.36 -12.64 -15.75
CA GLY A 85 17.84 -13.80 -15.04
C GLY A 85 17.19 -13.49 -13.69
N LEU A 86 17.33 -12.26 -13.19
CA LEU A 86 16.69 -11.82 -11.95
C LEU A 86 15.17 -11.72 -12.14
N ASP A 87 14.43 -12.57 -11.43
CA ASP A 87 12.97 -12.51 -11.38
C ASP A 87 12.53 -11.72 -10.14
N PRO A 88 11.83 -10.58 -10.32
CA PRO A 88 11.25 -9.84 -9.21
C PRO A 88 10.42 -10.69 -8.25
N LYS A 89 9.79 -11.78 -8.68
CA LYS A 89 8.93 -12.60 -7.81
C LYS A 89 9.70 -13.44 -6.80
N THR A 90 10.90 -13.90 -7.17
CA THR A 90 11.70 -14.82 -6.35
C THR A 90 12.89 -14.11 -5.71
N ASP A 91 13.52 -13.19 -6.44
CA ASP A 91 14.85 -12.67 -6.10
C ASP A 91 14.80 -11.28 -5.44
N TRP A 92 13.59 -10.77 -5.21
CA TRP A 92 13.37 -9.48 -4.56
C TRP A 92 14.08 -9.35 -3.20
N TYR A 93 14.22 -10.45 -2.47
CA TYR A 93 14.82 -10.44 -1.14
C TYR A 93 16.27 -9.93 -1.17
N ALA A 94 17.04 -10.31 -2.19
CA ALA A 94 18.41 -9.88 -2.35
C ALA A 94 18.50 -8.36 -2.66
N VAL A 95 17.50 -7.82 -3.37
CA VAL A 95 17.41 -6.40 -3.72
C VAL A 95 16.92 -5.56 -2.54
N GLU A 96 15.93 -6.04 -1.77
CA GLU A 96 15.34 -5.31 -0.65
C GLU A 96 16.22 -5.32 0.59
N PHE A 97 16.91 -6.43 0.87
CA PHE A 97 17.68 -6.60 2.11
C PHE A 97 19.19 -6.59 1.90
N GLY A 98 19.66 -6.55 0.65
CA GLY A 98 21.09 -6.64 0.36
C GLY A 98 21.65 -8.06 0.53
N GLY A 99 22.89 -8.26 0.10
CA GLY A 99 23.52 -9.57 0.02
C GLY A 99 25.03 -9.55 0.19
N LYS A 100 25.66 -10.73 0.07
CA LYS A 100 27.12 -10.87 0.12
C LYS A 100 27.81 -10.54 -1.21
N ALA A 101 27.05 -10.40 -2.29
CA ALA A 101 27.59 -10.06 -3.60
C ALA A 101 27.98 -8.58 -3.64
N HIS A 102 29.13 -8.26 -4.24
CA HIS A 102 29.65 -6.89 -4.32
C HIS A 102 28.71 -5.91 -5.07
N GLN A 103 27.82 -6.45 -5.91
CA GLN A 103 26.82 -5.68 -6.66
C GLN A 103 25.59 -5.31 -5.81
N LEU A 104 25.44 -5.88 -4.61
CA LEU A 104 24.31 -5.64 -3.71
C LEU A 104 24.75 -4.82 -2.51
N LYS A 105 23.82 -4.04 -1.97
CA LYS A 105 24.02 -3.35 -0.70
C LYS A 105 24.32 -4.35 0.43
N PRO A 106 25.02 -3.93 1.49
CA PRO A 106 25.25 -4.77 2.66
C PRO A 106 23.92 -5.24 3.27
N ARG A 107 23.95 -6.37 3.97
CA ARG A 107 22.70 -6.97 4.45
C ARG A 107 22.06 -6.16 5.56
N ASN A 108 20.87 -5.63 5.32
CA ASN A 108 20.09 -4.85 6.28
C ASN A 108 18.74 -5.52 6.56
N LYS A 109 18.56 -6.08 7.77
CA LYS A 109 17.32 -6.76 8.20
C LYS A 109 16.06 -5.86 8.19
N ARG A 110 16.23 -4.53 8.13
CA ARG A 110 15.11 -3.57 8.09
C ARG A 110 14.60 -3.30 6.68
N GLY A 111 15.30 -3.78 5.65
CA GLY A 111 15.01 -3.47 4.26
C GLY A 111 15.40 -2.05 3.88
N TYR A 112 15.61 -1.82 2.58
CA TYR A 112 16.01 -0.52 2.04
C TYR A 112 14.84 0.28 1.48
N VAL A 113 13.89 -0.37 0.81
CA VAL A 113 12.88 0.33 -0.01
C VAL A 113 11.48 0.02 0.47
N PHE A 114 11.03 -1.23 0.33
CA PHE A 114 9.66 -1.64 0.59
C PHE A 114 9.28 -1.57 2.06
N TYR A 115 10.05 -2.19 2.96
CA TYR A 115 9.74 -2.25 4.39
C TYR A 115 9.71 -0.87 5.07
N PRO A 116 10.71 0.02 4.87
CA PRO A 116 10.67 1.35 5.44
C PRO A 116 9.55 2.20 4.82
N ALA A 117 9.31 2.13 3.50
CA ALA A 117 8.19 2.82 2.86
C ALA A 117 6.83 2.34 3.40
N ALA A 118 6.61 1.04 3.48
CA ALA A 118 5.37 0.47 4.00
C ALA A 118 5.12 0.90 5.46
N ARG A 119 6.16 0.97 6.29
CA ARG A 119 6.04 1.39 7.70
C ARG A 119 5.53 2.82 7.84
N GLU A 120 5.95 3.74 6.98
CA GLU A 120 5.51 5.13 7.00
C GLU A 120 4.12 5.29 6.36
N MET A 121 3.86 4.52 5.31
CA MET A 121 2.66 4.67 4.50
C MET A 121 1.42 4.01 5.05
N ILE A 122 1.56 2.85 5.69
CA ILE A 122 0.41 2.11 6.20
C ILE A 122 -0.47 2.98 7.12
N PRO A 123 0.07 3.78 8.07
CA PRO A 123 -0.72 4.72 8.86
C PRO A 123 -1.41 5.81 8.06
N ARG A 124 -0.73 6.41 7.08
CA ARG A 124 -1.29 7.47 6.24
C ARG A 124 -2.44 6.95 5.37
N LEU A 125 -2.24 5.79 4.74
CA LEU A 125 -3.26 5.14 3.92
C LEU A 125 -4.47 4.69 4.73
N ALA A 126 -4.25 4.19 5.95
CA ALA A 126 -5.34 3.84 6.87
C ALA A 126 -6.17 5.08 7.23
N ARG A 127 -5.51 6.18 7.61
CA ARG A 127 -6.20 7.45 7.92
C ARG A 127 -7.01 7.97 6.74
N LEU A 128 -6.40 8.05 5.55
CA LEU A 128 -7.07 8.49 4.33
C LEU A 128 -8.33 7.65 4.05
N TRP A 129 -8.23 6.33 4.22
CA TRP A 129 -9.34 5.42 3.99
C TRP A 129 -10.48 5.63 5.00
N ILE A 130 -10.16 5.85 6.28
CA ILE A 130 -11.15 6.20 7.32
C ILE A 130 -11.82 7.53 7.00
N GLU A 131 -11.05 8.58 6.72
CA GLU A 131 -11.58 9.92 6.41
C GLU A 131 -12.51 9.89 5.19
N THR A 132 -12.10 9.19 4.13
CA THR A 132 -12.93 9.03 2.92
C THR A 132 -14.24 8.31 3.24
N THR A 133 -14.18 7.27 4.06
CA THR A 133 -15.34 6.49 4.50
C THR A 133 -16.30 7.35 5.31
N VAL A 134 -15.81 8.00 6.37
CA VAL A 134 -16.62 8.82 7.28
C VAL A 134 -17.25 9.98 6.52
N ARG A 135 -16.49 10.68 5.68
CA ARG A 135 -17.01 11.77 4.85
C ARG A 135 -18.11 11.29 3.89
N THR A 136 -17.93 10.14 3.24
CA THR A 136 -18.94 9.60 2.32
C THR A 136 -20.24 9.26 3.06
N ILE A 137 -20.13 8.71 4.26
CA ILE A 137 -21.29 8.37 5.09
C ILE A 137 -21.99 9.65 5.56
N ALA A 138 -21.25 10.64 6.07
CA ALA A 138 -21.80 11.91 6.52
C ALA A 138 -22.60 12.60 5.39
N THR A 139 -22.01 12.71 4.19
CA THR A 139 -22.71 13.27 3.02
C THR A 139 -23.95 12.45 2.62
N ALA A 140 -23.92 11.12 2.77
CA ALA A 140 -25.08 10.28 2.48
C ALA A 140 -26.21 10.40 3.52
N PHE A 141 -25.90 10.76 4.76
CA PHE A 141 -26.89 11.07 5.79
C PHE A 141 -27.42 12.50 5.65
N GLU A 142 -26.56 13.48 5.36
CA GLU A 142 -26.95 14.87 5.12
C GLU A 142 -27.87 15.00 3.90
N GLY A 143 -27.54 14.35 2.78
CA GLY A 143 -28.38 14.37 1.56
C GLY A 143 -29.69 13.58 1.63
N LYS A 144 -29.99 12.94 2.77
CA LYS A 144 -31.31 12.31 3.05
C LYS A 144 -32.21 13.15 3.95
N GLN A 145 -31.71 14.27 4.48
CA GLN A 145 -32.47 15.16 5.36
C GLN A 145 -33.06 16.40 4.65
N GLU A 146 -32.83 16.55 3.34
CA GLU A 146 -33.61 17.43 2.45
C GLU A 146 -34.64 16.62 1.67
#